data_AF-A0A8T3WFI0-F1
#
_entry.id   AF-A0A8T3WFI0-F1
#
_cell.length_a   1.000
_cell.length_b   1.000
_cell.length_c   1.000
_cell.angle_alpha   90.00
_cell.angle_beta   90.00
_cell.angle_gamma   90.00
#
_symmetry.space_group_name_H-M   'P 1'
#
loop_
_entity.id
_entity.type
_entity.pdbx_description
1 polymer ?
#
loop_
_entity_poly.entity_id
_entity_poly.type
_entity_poly.pdbx_seq_one_letter_code
_entity_poly.pdbx_strand_id
1 'polypeptide(L)'
;MGRFILTLKSKKAQAWSFDLVIASIIFIVGIVMLYFYAVNYTSQSENKLDDLFFEGNLASELILSEDSFGILTGNQINQAKLDEYLNYQQKKDELGLTKNFYFNIQNDPTNYGLVNPPDVENIVRVIRITIDNNKIVSFKLYIWE
;
A
#
# COMPACT_ATOMS: atom_id res chain seq x y z
N MET A 1 34.73 15.09 -78.61
CA MET A 1 35.15 15.90 -77.45
C MET A 1 34.49 15.32 -76.22
N GLY A 2 35.26 14.57 -75.43
CA GLY A 2 34.71 13.77 -74.33
C GLY A 2 35.36 14.12 -72.99
N ARG A 3 34.51 14.08 -71.97
CA ARG A 3 34.67 13.45 -70.64
C ARG A 3 34.12 14.37 -69.54
N PHE A 4 32.88 14.09 -69.13
CA PHE A 4 32.35 14.56 -67.85
C PHE A 4 32.95 13.69 -66.74
N ILE A 5 33.72 14.29 -65.84
CA ILE A 5 34.20 13.66 -64.61
C ILE A 5 33.13 13.88 -63.54
N LEU A 6 32.36 12.83 -63.23
CA LEU A 6 31.50 12.81 -62.05
C LEU A 6 32.35 12.45 -60.82
N THR A 7 32.71 13.45 -60.02
CA THR A 7 33.34 13.26 -58.72
C THR A 7 32.30 12.83 -57.69
N LEU A 8 32.24 11.53 -57.38
CA LEU A 8 31.48 10.98 -56.26
C LEU A 8 32.11 11.38 -54.93
N LYS A 9 31.65 12.49 -54.35
CA LYS A 9 32.06 12.97 -53.03
C LYS A 9 30.97 12.63 -51.99
N SER A 10 30.99 11.43 -51.39
CA SER A 10 29.99 11.11 -50.33
C SER A 10 30.38 10.05 -49.29
N LYS A 11 31.66 9.88 -48.92
CA LYS A 11 32.03 8.87 -47.89
C LYS A 11 31.90 9.35 -46.42
N LYS A 12 31.96 10.66 -46.15
CA LYS A 12 31.94 11.18 -44.76
C LYS A 12 30.53 11.39 -44.19
N ALA A 13 29.57 11.80 -45.00
CA ALA A 13 28.18 12.01 -44.55
C ALA A 13 27.48 10.69 -44.19
N GLN A 14 27.83 9.59 -44.86
CA GLN A 14 27.27 8.26 -44.61
C GLN A 14 27.68 7.67 -43.25
N ALA A 15 28.90 7.98 -42.78
CA ALA A 15 29.37 7.57 -41.46
C ALA A 15 28.60 8.31 -40.34
N TRP A 16 28.30 9.60 -40.53
CA TRP A 16 27.51 10.40 -39.60
C TRP A 16 26.06 9.91 -39.49
N SER A 17 25.44 9.52 -40.61
CA SER A 17 24.09 8.94 -40.58
C SER A 17 24.07 7.58 -39.87
N PHE A 18 25.13 6.79 -39.98
CA PHE A 18 25.20 5.48 -39.34
C PHE A 18 25.33 5.58 -37.82
N ASP A 19 26.17 6.51 -37.33
CA ASP A 19 26.31 6.80 -35.90
C ASP A 19 25.00 7.27 -35.27
N LEU A 20 24.28 8.17 -35.97
CA LEU A 20 22.98 8.64 -35.53
C LEU A 20 21.92 7.52 -35.48
N VAL A 21 21.95 6.59 -36.44
CA VAL A 21 21.08 5.40 -36.42
C VAL A 21 21.39 4.50 -35.24
N ILE A 22 22.68 4.23 -34.97
CA ILE A 22 23.09 3.41 -33.81
C ILE A 22 22.67 4.07 -32.50
N ALA A 23 22.94 5.38 -32.34
CA ALA A 23 22.55 6.12 -31.16
C ALA A 23 21.03 6.09 -30.93
N SER A 24 20.25 6.22 -32.01
CA SER A 24 18.79 6.13 -31.94
C SER A 24 18.30 4.74 -31.51
N ILE A 25 18.93 3.68 -32.02
CA ILE A 25 18.60 2.30 -31.62
C ILE A 25 18.89 2.09 -30.13
N ILE A 26 20.07 2.49 -29.66
CA ILE A 26 20.45 2.37 -28.24
C ILE A 26 19.47 3.16 -27.36
N PHE A 27 19.10 4.37 -27.79
CA PHE A 27 18.17 5.22 -27.07
C PHE A 27 16.76 4.59 -26.98
N ILE A 28 16.24 4.06 -28.10
CA ILE A 28 14.94 3.37 -28.14
C ILE A 28 14.97 2.14 -27.24
N VAL A 29 16.03 1.33 -27.29
CA VAL A 29 16.19 0.16 -26.43
C VAL A 29 16.21 0.57 -24.95
N GLY A 30 16.92 1.64 -24.61
CA GLY A 30 16.92 2.20 -23.25
C GLY A 30 15.54 2.63 -22.77
N ILE A 31 14.78 3.32 -23.61
CA ILE A 31 13.39 3.71 -23.31
C ILE A 31 12.51 2.48 -23.08
N VAL A 32 12.62 1.46 -23.94
CA VAL A 32 11.83 0.23 -23.82
C VAL A 32 12.17 -0.50 -22.52
N MET A 33 13.45 -0.60 -22.15
CA MET A 33 13.87 -1.19 -20.87
C MET A 33 13.31 -0.40 -19.67
N LEU A 34 13.41 0.94 -19.70
CA LEU A 34 12.86 1.79 -18.65
C LEU A 34 11.34 1.68 -18.54
N TYR A 35 10.64 1.56 -19.66
CA TYR A 35 9.20 1.34 -19.69
C TYR A 35 8.82 0.03 -18.98
N PHE A 36 9.47 -1.09 -19.35
CA PHE A 36 9.22 -2.36 -18.69
C PHE A 36 9.59 -2.34 -17.21
N TYR A 37 10.70 -1.69 -16.85
CA TYR A 37 11.07 -1.51 -15.44
C TYR A 37 9.98 -0.76 -14.66
N ALA A 38 9.53 0.38 -15.19
CA ALA A 38 8.53 1.22 -14.53
C ALA A 38 7.18 0.50 -14.35
N VAL A 39 6.71 -0.22 -15.38
CA VAL A 39 5.42 -0.94 -15.33
C VAL A 39 5.45 -2.13 -14.37
N ASN A 40 6.57 -2.86 -14.27
CA ASN A 40 6.66 -4.03 -13.38
C ASN A 40 7.00 -3.66 -11.93
N TYR A 41 7.56 -2.48 -11.67
CA TYR A 41 7.92 -2.06 -10.31
C TYR A 41 6.67 -1.63 -9.50
N THR A 42 5.66 -1.05 -10.13
CA THR A 42 4.47 -0.53 -9.43
C THR A 42 3.57 -1.60 -8.84
N SER A 43 3.50 -2.79 -9.46
CA SER A 43 2.57 -3.85 -9.04
C SER A 43 2.83 -4.38 -7.63
N GLN A 44 4.08 -4.36 -7.15
CA GLN A 44 4.39 -4.90 -5.83
C GLN A 44 3.88 -3.99 -4.69
N SER A 45 3.90 -2.68 -4.89
CA SER A 45 3.43 -1.72 -3.88
C SER A 45 1.90 -1.66 -3.84
N GLU A 46 1.24 -1.74 -4.98
CA GLU A 46 -0.22 -1.77 -5.07
C GLU A 46 -0.78 -3.02 -4.37
N ASN A 47 -0.25 -4.21 -4.67
CA ASN A 47 -0.69 -5.44 -4.03
C ASN A 47 -0.55 -5.39 -2.49
N LYS A 48 0.56 -4.83 -1.97
CA LYS A 48 0.77 -4.70 -0.52
C LYS A 48 -0.25 -3.77 0.14
N LEU A 49 -0.57 -2.64 -0.50
CA LEU A 49 -1.57 -1.71 0.01
C LEU A 49 -2.96 -2.34 -0.03
N ASP A 50 -3.31 -3.00 -1.12
CA ASP A 50 -4.59 -3.69 -1.27
C ASP A 50 -4.77 -4.79 -0.22
N ASP A 51 -3.72 -5.57 0.05
CA ASP A 51 -3.71 -6.58 1.12
C ASP A 51 -3.94 -5.94 2.51
N LEU A 52 -3.23 -4.84 2.81
CA LEU A 52 -3.42 -4.11 4.08
C LEU A 52 -4.82 -3.50 4.20
N PHE A 53 -5.38 -2.98 3.12
CA PHE A 53 -6.76 -2.48 3.10
C PHE A 53 -7.77 -3.60 3.28
N PHE A 54 -7.57 -4.74 2.63
CA PHE A 54 -8.43 -5.90 2.78
C PHE A 54 -8.44 -6.39 4.23
N GLU A 55 -7.26 -6.64 4.79
CA GLU A 55 -7.11 -7.14 6.16
C GLU A 55 -7.57 -6.10 7.19
N GLY A 56 -7.29 -4.81 6.98
CA GLY A 56 -7.79 -3.73 7.83
C GLY A 56 -9.32 -3.60 7.81
N ASN A 57 -9.95 -3.74 6.64
CA ASN A 57 -11.41 -3.71 6.54
C ASN A 57 -12.03 -4.91 7.25
N LEU A 58 -11.51 -6.11 7.03
CA LEU A 58 -11.95 -7.32 7.73
C LEU A 58 -11.79 -7.18 9.24
N ALA A 59 -10.59 -6.81 9.71
CA ALA A 59 -10.31 -6.62 11.13
C ALA A 59 -11.27 -5.58 11.76
N SER A 60 -11.48 -4.44 11.11
CA SER A 60 -12.38 -3.41 11.64
C SER A 60 -13.84 -3.87 11.73
N GLU A 61 -14.29 -4.75 10.83
CA GLU A 61 -15.63 -5.35 10.88
C GLU A 61 -15.76 -6.38 12.00
N LEU A 62 -14.76 -7.26 12.12
CA LEU A 62 -14.72 -8.27 13.18
C LEU A 62 -14.62 -7.61 14.56
N ILE A 63 -13.76 -6.61 14.72
CA ILE A 63 -13.62 -5.86 15.97
C ILE A 63 -14.94 -5.15 16.29
N LEU A 64 -15.58 -4.48 15.34
CA LEU A 64 -16.88 -3.81 15.53
C LEU A 64 -18.07 -4.75 15.31
N SER A 65 -17.98 -5.98 15.81
CA SER A 65 -19.08 -6.95 15.80
C SER A 65 -19.58 -7.25 17.22
N GLU A 66 -20.69 -7.98 17.32
CA GLU A 66 -21.19 -8.52 18.60
C GLU A 66 -20.64 -9.93 18.91
N ASP A 67 -19.89 -10.51 17.98
CA ASP A 67 -19.34 -11.87 18.08
C ASP A 67 -18.30 -11.98 19.21
N SER A 68 -17.76 -13.19 19.41
CA SER A 68 -16.82 -13.50 20.49
C SER A 68 -15.52 -12.69 20.43
N PHE A 69 -15.11 -12.27 19.23
CA PHE A 69 -13.95 -11.41 19.02
C PHE A 69 -14.33 -9.93 18.94
N GLY A 70 -15.61 -9.58 18.81
CA GLY A 70 -16.03 -8.19 18.70
C GLY A 70 -16.03 -7.43 20.03
N ILE A 71 -16.11 -6.10 19.97
CA ILE A 71 -16.19 -5.21 21.14
C ILE A 71 -17.61 -4.72 21.43
N LEU A 72 -18.60 -5.10 20.62
CA LEU A 72 -19.96 -4.61 20.78
C LEU A 72 -20.84 -5.57 21.60
N THR A 73 -21.78 -4.99 22.32
CA THR A 73 -22.91 -5.68 22.96
C THR A 73 -24.14 -4.80 22.82
N GLY A 74 -25.17 -5.24 22.08
CA GLY A 74 -26.35 -4.43 21.82
C GLY A 74 -26.04 -3.17 21.00
N ASN A 75 -25.15 -3.30 20.02
CA ASN A 75 -24.66 -2.24 19.14
C ASN A 75 -23.99 -1.06 19.85
N GLN A 76 -23.48 -1.29 21.06
CA GLN A 76 -22.70 -0.33 21.84
C GLN A 76 -21.36 -0.94 22.25
N ILE A 77 -20.34 -0.10 22.36
CA ILE A 77 -19.02 -0.53 22.85
C ILE A 77 -19.17 -1.08 24.28
N ASN A 78 -18.65 -2.28 24.49
CA ASN A 78 -18.59 -2.93 25.80
C ASN A 78 -17.17 -2.87 26.34
N GLN A 79 -16.97 -2.19 27.46
CA GLN A 79 -15.64 -1.99 28.03
C GLN A 79 -14.94 -3.30 28.40
N ALA A 80 -15.67 -4.30 28.91
CA ALA A 80 -15.05 -5.57 29.30
C ALA A 80 -14.49 -6.32 28.08
N LYS A 81 -15.23 -6.35 26.97
CA LYS A 81 -14.74 -6.90 25.69
C LYS A 81 -13.59 -6.08 25.12
N LEU A 82 -13.66 -4.76 25.25
CA LEU A 82 -12.62 -3.84 24.80
C LEU A 82 -11.29 -4.06 25.54
N ASP A 83 -11.33 -4.28 26.85
CA ASP A 83 -10.15 -4.53 27.67
C ASP A 83 -9.44 -5.86 27.33
N GLU A 84 -10.15 -6.83 26.74
CA GLU A 84 -9.52 -8.07 26.24
C GLU A 84 -8.51 -7.80 25.12
N TYR A 85 -8.66 -6.69 24.39
CA TYR A 85 -7.72 -6.27 23.34
C TYR A 85 -6.38 -5.76 23.86
N LEU A 86 -6.21 -5.63 25.18
CA LEU A 86 -4.90 -5.44 25.79
C LEU A 86 -4.06 -6.72 25.74
N ASN A 87 -4.68 -7.90 25.61
CA ASN A 87 -3.99 -9.15 25.30
C ASN A 87 -3.82 -9.30 23.78
N TYR A 88 -2.95 -8.46 23.23
CA TYR A 88 -2.76 -8.30 21.79
C TYR A 88 -2.51 -9.61 21.05
N GLN A 89 -1.57 -10.44 21.52
CA GLN A 89 -1.15 -11.63 20.76
C GLN A 89 -2.31 -12.62 20.61
N GLN A 90 -3.04 -12.86 21.70
CA GLN A 90 -4.22 -13.73 21.65
C GLN A 90 -5.27 -13.18 20.68
N LYS A 91 -5.57 -11.88 20.75
CA LYS A 91 -6.60 -11.29 19.86
C LYS A 91 -6.18 -11.23 18.41
N LYS A 92 -4.90 -11.00 18.12
CA LYS A 92 -4.36 -11.08 16.76
C LYS A 92 -4.58 -12.48 16.16
N ASP A 93 -4.29 -13.51 16.94
CA ASP A 93 -4.46 -14.90 16.52
C ASP A 93 -5.95 -15.28 16.38
N GLU A 94 -6.82 -14.84 17.31
CA GLU A 94 -8.28 -15.06 17.23
C GLU A 94 -8.92 -14.39 16.00
N LEU A 95 -8.45 -13.19 15.63
CA LEU A 95 -8.90 -12.49 14.43
C LEU A 95 -8.29 -13.06 13.13
N GLY A 96 -7.34 -13.99 13.23
CA GLY A 96 -6.64 -14.57 12.08
C GLY A 96 -5.77 -13.56 11.33
N LEU A 97 -5.30 -12.51 12.00
CA LEU A 97 -4.54 -11.42 11.38
C LEU A 97 -3.06 -11.78 11.30
N THR A 98 -2.47 -11.56 10.13
CA THR A 98 -1.03 -11.70 9.93
C THR A 98 -0.30 -10.40 10.25
N LYS A 99 -0.96 -9.27 9.99
CA LYS A 99 -0.43 -7.92 10.12
C LYS A 99 -0.58 -7.39 11.53
N ASN A 100 0.27 -6.44 11.89
CA ASN A 100 0.20 -5.79 13.17
C ASN A 100 -0.87 -4.72 13.17
N PHE A 101 -1.54 -4.54 14.31
CA PHE A 101 -2.60 -3.55 14.41
C PHE A 101 -2.68 -2.92 15.80
N TYR A 102 -3.20 -1.69 15.82
CA TYR A 102 -3.77 -1.08 17.01
C TYR A 102 -4.97 -0.24 16.59
N PHE A 103 -5.85 0.08 17.53
CA PHE A 103 -6.95 0.99 17.27
C PHE A 103 -7.18 1.91 18.45
N ASN A 104 -7.88 3.01 18.17
CA ASN A 104 -8.41 3.89 19.19
C ASN A 104 -9.85 4.27 18.88
N ILE A 105 -10.55 4.66 19.94
CA ILE A 105 -11.92 5.16 19.89
C ILE A 105 -11.86 6.65 20.22
N GLN A 106 -12.62 7.46 19.48
CA GLN A 106 -12.66 8.89 19.70
C GLN A 106 -13.11 9.21 21.13
N ASN A 107 -12.37 10.08 21.81
CA ASN A 107 -12.53 10.47 23.22
C ASN A 107 -12.03 9.43 24.23
N ASP A 108 -11.45 8.32 23.78
CA ASP A 108 -10.68 7.39 24.62
C ASP A 108 -9.17 7.62 24.39
N PRO A 109 -8.38 7.93 25.42
CA PRO A 109 -6.93 8.07 25.29
C PRO A 109 -6.20 6.73 25.08
N THR A 110 -6.88 5.60 25.27
CA THR A 110 -6.30 4.26 25.21
C THR A 110 -6.11 3.79 23.77
N ASN A 111 -4.93 3.23 23.48
CA ASN A 111 -4.72 2.43 22.29
C ASN A 111 -4.90 0.95 22.65
N TYR A 112 -5.76 0.27 21.91
CA TYR A 112 -6.06 -1.15 22.05
C TYR A 112 -5.35 -1.96 20.96
N GLY A 113 -5.04 -3.23 21.23
CA GLY A 113 -4.14 -4.02 20.40
C GLY A 113 -2.69 -3.80 20.78
N LEU A 114 -1.81 -3.55 19.81
CA LEU A 114 -0.39 -3.34 20.10
C LEU A 114 -0.18 -2.00 20.83
N VAL A 115 0.22 -2.09 22.10
CA VAL A 115 0.54 -0.92 22.92
C VAL A 115 1.91 -0.36 22.51
N ASN A 116 1.99 0.95 22.29
CA ASN A 116 3.18 1.67 21.79
C ASN A 116 3.65 1.17 20.41
N PRO A 117 2.83 1.38 19.36
CA PRO A 117 3.20 0.98 18.01
C PRO A 117 4.49 1.68 17.57
N PRO A 118 5.40 0.96 16.87
CA PRO A 118 6.60 1.56 16.31
C PRO A 118 6.24 2.60 15.24
N ASP A 119 7.16 3.52 14.97
CA ASP A 119 7.05 4.40 13.81
C ASP A 119 7.27 3.57 12.53
N VAL A 120 6.28 3.53 11.66
CA VAL A 120 6.23 2.66 10.48
C VAL A 120 5.84 3.45 9.23
N GLU A 121 6.56 3.23 8.14
CA GLU A 121 6.33 3.96 6.88
C GLU A 121 5.04 3.53 6.17
N ASN A 122 4.69 2.24 6.24
CA ASN A 122 3.58 1.65 5.49
C ASN A 122 2.44 1.25 6.43
N ILE A 123 1.58 2.21 6.75
CA ILE A 123 0.42 2.00 7.62
C ILE A 123 -0.87 2.37 6.91
N VAL A 124 -1.84 1.46 6.94
CA VAL A 124 -3.20 1.72 6.49
C VAL A 124 -4.06 2.10 7.68
N ARG A 125 -4.89 3.12 7.49
CA ARG A 125 -5.85 3.58 8.50
C ARG A 125 -7.27 3.38 8.01
N VAL A 126 -8.03 2.56 8.74
CA VAL A 126 -9.47 2.34 8.50
C VAL A 126 -10.26 3.12 9.55
N ILE A 127 -11.21 3.94 9.09
CA ILE A 127 -12.06 4.75 9.97
C ILE A 127 -13.50 4.25 9.83
N ARG A 128 -14.12 3.88 10.95
CA ARG A 128 -15.54 3.55 11.04
C ARG A 128 -16.23 4.44 12.08
N ILE A 129 -17.56 4.42 12.05
CA ILE A 129 -18.42 5.14 12.99
C ILE A 129 -19.13 4.11 13.85
N THR A 130 -19.18 4.32 15.16
CA THR A 130 -19.88 3.46 16.11
C THR A 130 -20.52 4.29 17.23
N ILE A 131 -21.18 3.63 18.18
CA ILE A 131 -21.85 4.25 19.33
C ILE A 131 -21.12 3.85 20.60
N ASP A 132 -20.69 4.85 21.37
CA ASP A 132 -20.18 4.70 22.72
C ASP A 132 -20.94 5.63 23.67
N ASN A 133 -21.45 5.11 24.79
CA ASN A 133 -22.18 5.88 25.79
C ASN A 133 -23.28 6.80 25.21
N ASN A 134 -24.08 6.26 24.26
CA ASN A 134 -25.11 6.98 23.50
C ASN A 134 -24.60 8.17 22.65
N LYS A 135 -23.30 8.23 22.36
CA LYS A 135 -22.68 9.22 21.48
C LYS A 135 -22.10 8.53 20.25
N ILE A 136 -22.23 9.18 19.10
CA ILE A 136 -21.56 8.75 17.88
C ILE A 136 -20.07 9.06 18.02
N VAL A 137 -19.23 8.04 17.88
CA VAL A 137 -17.77 8.14 17.98
C VAL A 137 -17.09 7.52 16.77
N SER A 138 -15.92 8.05 16.42
CA SER A 138 -15.06 7.46 15.40
C SER A 138 -14.19 6.34 15.99
N PHE A 139 -14.23 5.17 15.35
CA PHE A 139 -13.28 4.07 15.56
C PHE A 139 -12.19 4.17 14.49
N LYS A 140 -10.93 4.16 14.89
CA LYS A 140 -9.78 4.23 13.97
C LYS A 140 -8.87 3.04 14.19
N LEU A 141 -8.82 2.16 13.21
CA LEU A 141 -7.90 1.04 13.15
C LEU A 141 -6.70 1.41 12.30
N TYR A 142 -5.53 1.02 12.76
CA TYR A 142 -4.25 1.17 12.09
C TYR A 142 -3.64 -0.22 11.90
N ILE A 143 -3.21 -0.53 10.67
CA ILE A 143 -2.67 -1.85 10.31
C ILE A 143 -1.41 -1.71 9.45
N TRP A 144 -0.40 -2.54 9.71
CA TRP A 144 0.90 -2.52 9.03
C TRP A 144 1.60 -3.89 9.11
N GLU A 145 2.71 -4.07 8.39
CA GLU A 145 3.48 -5.32 8.38
C GLU A 145 4.17 -5.66 9.71
#